data_AF-A0A2E7Y3K5-F1
#
_entry.id   AF-A0A2E7Y3K5-F1
#
_cell.length_a   1.000
_cell.length_b   1.000
_cell.length_c   1.000
_cell.angle_alpha   90.00
_cell.angle_beta   90.00
_cell.angle_gamma   90.00
#
_symmetry.space_group_name_H-M   'P 1'
#
loop_
_entity.id
_entity.type
_entity.pdbx_description
1 polymer ?
#
loop_
_entity_poly.entity_id
_entity_poly.type
_entity_poly.pdbx_seq_one_letter_code
_entity_poly.pdbx_strand_id
1 'polypeptide(L)'
;MSEPRDTFAKLSSPDADAVDHIAADGFDAERVPTLDGDERTRGEALVDLFSLLDSYPVKPLSEDEEQTLIDATMARIRRAEDDRSDRMSLDNQSVMLGRGLRFRIAEALAVAAVLAMATAAIWSFGTTARSGADFARTHRNLGELHAGMSGFQDANDGDRPLTDASRAVGKLFGGRDPQLLDMQRVADQGYCKPTFLRNPRRPSAGHHGFSYATLSHAQTPHLDHAKVILIGDRNPVLTGLLVGKTYEVAMQDSPIHARLIKRPSVLFSDGHTEDLDDAACEGDCIWAIDPSPGPAPIEIFLAH
;
A
#
# COMPACT_ATOMS: atom_id res chain seq x y z
N MET A 1 24.54 -10.55 14.85
CA MET A 1 24.07 -9.15 14.83
C MET A 1 24.92 -8.42 13.81
N SER A 2 24.40 -8.21 12.61
CA SER A 2 25.08 -7.41 11.58
C SER A 2 24.32 -6.09 11.48
N GLU A 3 25.03 -4.98 11.68
CA GLU A 3 24.51 -3.64 11.45
C GLU A 3 24.05 -3.48 9.99
N PRO A 4 23.00 -2.68 9.72
CA PRO A 4 22.66 -2.28 8.37
C PRO A 4 23.80 -1.41 7.85
N ARG A 5 24.53 -1.98 6.91
CA ARG A 5 25.65 -1.35 6.23
C ARG A 5 25.07 -0.28 5.32
N ASP A 6 25.07 0.97 5.77
CA ASP A 6 24.69 2.13 4.96
C ASP A 6 25.77 2.32 3.88
N THR A 7 25.68 1.52 2.82
CA THR A 7 26.73 1.32 1.81
C THR A 7 26.24 1.82 0.47
N PHE A 8 25.68 3.03 0.43
CA PHE A 8 25.57 3.72 -0.84
C PHE A 8 26.98 4.13 -1.24
N ALA A 9 27.50 3.53 -2.32
CA ALA A 9 28.77 3.92 -2.89
C ALA A 9 28.71 5.42 -3.23
N LYS A 10 29.55 6.23 -2.58
CA LYS A 10 29.64 7.66 -2.85
C LYS A 10 30.61 7.87 -4.01
N LEU A 11 30.17 8.61 -5.01
CA LEU A 11 31.05 9.07 -6.08
C LEU A 11 32.13 9.98 -5.48
N SER A 12 33.34 9.90 -6.03
CA SER A 12 34.33 10.93 -5.74
C SER A 12 33.87 12.26 -6.35
N SER A 13 34.27 13.39 -5.78
CA SER A 13 33.87 14.70 -6.33
C SER A 13 34.21 14.85 -7.82
N PRO A 14 35.39 14.43 -8.32
CA PRO A 14 35.67 14.45 -9.75
C PRO A 14 34.77 13.56 -10.60
N ASP A 15 34.28 12.43 -10.05
CA ASP A 15 33.33 11.56 -10.78
C ASP A 15 31.92 12.14 -10.79
N ALA A 16 31.51 12.81 -9.71
CA ALA A 16 30.22 13.49 -9.65
C ALA A 16 30.18 14.67 -10.65
N ASP A 17 31.25 15.47 -10.71
CA ASP A 17 31.36 16.58 -11.66
C ASP A 17 31.33 16.08 -13.12
N ALA A 18 32.01 14.96 -13.41
CA ALA A 18 31.97 14.33 -14.73
C ALA A 18 30.58 13.78 -15.10
N VAL A 19 29.85 13.20 -14.13
CA VAL A 19 28.46 12.75 -14.33
C VAL A 19 27.56 13.94 -14.67
N ASP A 20 27.67 15.04 -13.94
CA ASP A 20 26.85 16.25 -14.17
C ASP A 20 27.12 16.85 -15.56
N HIS A 21 28.39 16.89 -15.99
CA HIS A 21 28.76 17.35 -17.33
C HIS A 21 28.19 16.47 -18.46
N ILE A 22 28.26 15.15 -18.32
CA ILE A 22 27.72 14.21 -19.33
C ILE A 22 26.19 14.20 -19.32
N ALA A 23 25.56 14.33 -18.15
CA ALA A 23 24.11 14.42 -18.02
C ALA A 23 23.56 15.70 -18.66
N ALA A 24 24.28 16.83 -18.55
CA ALA A 24 23.92 18.08 -19.22
C ALA A 24 23.92 17.95 -20.76
N ASP A 25 24.76 17.05 -21.29
CA ASP A 25 24.84 16.72 -22.71
C ASP A 25 23.95 15.52 -23.11
N GLY A 26 23.11 15.02 -22.20
CA GLY A 26 22.14 13.97 -22.48
C GLY A 26 22.73 12.56 -22.60
N PHE A 27 23.90 12.32 -22.00
CA PHE A 27 24.66 11.06 -22.11
C PHE A 27 25.11 10.73 -23.54
N ASP A 28 25.33 11.75 -24.37
CA ASP A 28 25.78 11.59 -25.75
C ASP A 28 27.28 11.24 -25.83
N ALA A 29 27.56 10.01 -26.23
CA ALA A 29 28.92 9.48 -26.40
C ALA A 29 29.75 10.27 -27.41
N GLU A 30 29.13 10.92 -28.41
CA GLU A 30 29.84 11.69 -29.43
C GLU A 30 30.44 13.00 -28.87
N ARG A 31 30.00 13.42 -27.69
CA ARG A 31 30.42 14.68 -27.05
C ARG A 31 31.52 14.47 -26.02
N VAL A 32 31.76 13.24 -25.57
CA VAL A 32 32.86 12.89 -24.64
C VAL A 32 34.25 13.29 -25.15
N PRO A 33 34.61 13.14 -26.45
CA PRO A 33 35.92 13.57 -26.94
C PRO A 33 36.20 15.07 -26.80
N THR A 34 35.14 15.89 -26.60
CA THR A 34 35.27 17.35 -26.41
C THR A 34 35.69 17.75 -24.99
N LEU A 35 35.60 16.85 -24.01
CA LEU A 35 36.12 17.02 -22.65
C LEU A 35 37.64 16.86 -22.66
N ASP A 36 38.39 17.51 -21.77
CA ASP A 36 39.85 17.44 -21.76
C ASP A 36 40.43 16.63 -20.58
N GLY A 37 41.61 16.02 -20.80
CA GLY A 37 42.40 15.38 -19.76
C GLY A 37 41.71 14.24 -19.01
N ASP A 38 41.79 14.26 -17.69
CA ASP A 38 41.26 13.22 -16.80
C ASP A 38 39.71 13.12 -16.85
N GLU A 39 39.04 14.22 -17.20
CA GLU A 39 37.58 14.29 -17.32
C GLU A 39 37.08 13.51 -18.54
N ARG A 40 37.82 13.57 -19.66
CA ARG A 40 37.57 12.73 -20.83
C ARG A 40 37.61 11.24 -20.47
N THR A 41 38.65 10.83 -19.73
CA THR A 41 38.85 9.42 -19.34
C THR A 41 37.73 8.93 -18.42
N ARG A 42 37.29 9.77 -17.47
CA ARG A 42 36.16 9.44 -16.59
C ARG A 42 34.85 9.40 -17.35
N GLY A 43 34.65 10.31 -18.31
CA GLY A 43 33.44 10.34 -19.10
C GLY A 43 33.29 9.16 -20.05
N GLU A 44 34.39 8.70 -20.66
CA GLU A 44 34.42 7.46 -21.44
C GLU A 44 33.98 6.26 -20.57
N ALA A 45 34.53 6.14 -19.36
CA ALA A 45 34.16 5.05 -18.45
C ALA A 45 32.69 5.11 -17.97
N LEU A 46 32.14 6.32 -17.77
CA LEU A 46 30.75 6.52 -17.36
C LEU A 46 29.77 6.19 -18.50
N VAL A 47 30.05 6.64 -19.72
CA VAL A 47 29.23 6.33 -20.89
C VAL A 47 29.26 4.83 -21.18
N ASP A 48 30.42 4.19 -21.08
CA ASP A 48 30.53 2.73 -21.21
C ASP A 48 29.67 2.01 -20.16
N LEU A 49 29.67 2.47 -18.90
CA LEU A 49 28.83 1.91 -17.84
C LEU A 49 27.33 2.10 -18.11
N PHE A 50 26.91 3.28 -18.59
CA PHE A 50 25.50 3.56 -18.89
C PHE A 50 25.00 2.86 -20.16
N SER A 51 25.88 2.58 -21.12
CA SER A 51 25.54 1.79 -22.32
C SER A 51 25.06 0.36 -22.00
N LEU A 52 25.38 -0.15 -20.80
CA LEU A 52 24.84 -1.41 -20.28
C LEU A 52 23.33 -1.35 -20.01
N LEU A 53 22.75 -0.15 -19.86
CA LEU A 53 21.31 0.06 -19.69
C LEU A 53 20.59 0.13 -21.04
N ASP A 54 21.26 0.59 -22.10
CA ASP A 54 20.73 0.61 -23.47
C ASP A 54 20.56 -0.80 -24.04
N SER A 55 21.27 -1.77 -23.47
CA SER A 55 21.15 -3.18 -23.79
C SER A 55 20.02 -3.89 -23.01
N TYR A 56 18.92 -3.17 -22.71
CA TYR A 56 17.68 -3.81 -22.32
C TYR A 56 17.02 -4.42 -23.57
N PRO A 57 16.88 -5.76 -23.67
CA PRO A 57 16.41 -6.38 -24.90
C PRO A 57 14.91 -6.14 -25.07
N VAL A 58 14.55 -5.04 -25.75
CA VAL A 58 13.22 -4.87 -26.32
C VAL A 58 13.20 -5.68 -27.61
N LYS A 59 12.85 -6.97 -27.50
CA LYS A 59 12.60 -7.75 -28.72
C LYS A 59 11.39 -7.12 -29.42
N PRO A 60 11.54 -6.63 -30.67
CA PRO A 60 10.36 -6.30 -31.46
C PRO A 60 9.54 -7.59 -31.57
N LEU A 61 8.28 -7.51 -31.15
CA LEU A 61 7.37 -8.64 -31.25
C LEU A 61 7.28 -9.02 -32.72
N SER A 62 7.45 -10.30 -33.03
CA SER A 62 7.09 -10.80 -34.35
C SER A 62 5.58 -10.61 -34.57
N GLU A 63 5.16 -10.46 -35.83
CA GLU A 63 3.73 -10.37 -36.17
C GLU A 63 2.93 -11.54 -35.55
N ASP A 64 3.53 -12.73 -35.45
CA ASP A 64 2.95 -13.90 -34.80
C ASP A 64 2.81 -13.76 -33.26
N GLU A 65 3.79 -13.15 -32.58
CA GLU A 65 3.73 -12.88 -31.13
C GLU A 65 2.73 -11.77 -30.82
N GLU A 66 2.66 -10.74 -31.66
CA GLU A 66 1.66 -9.69 -31.58
C GLU A 66 0.25 -10.25 -31.80
N GLN A 67 0.07 -11.06 -32.85
CA GLN A 67 -1.19 -11.74 -33.11
C GLN A 67 -1.56 -12.68 -31.96
N THR A 68 -0.58 -13.37 -31.36
CA THR A 68 -0.80 -14.22 -30.18
C THR A 68 -1.28 -13.41 -28.97
N LEU A 69 -0.74 -12.21 -28.75
CA LEU A 69 -1.18 -11.32 -27.67
C LEU A 69 -2.58 -10.74 -27.93
N ILE A 70 -2.87 -10.41 -29.19
CA ILE A 70 -4.20 -9.97 -29.65
C ILE A 70 -5.20 -11.11 -29.45
N ASP A 71 -4.87 -12.33 -29.88
CA ASP A 71 -5.71 -13.52 -29.73
C ASP A 71 -5.93 -13.88 -28.25
N ALA A 72 -4.89 -13.77 -27.43
CA ALA A 72 -5.00 -13.95 -25.97
C ALA A 72 -5.93 -12.92 -25.34
N THR A 73 -5.88 -11.67 -25.82
CA THR A 73 -6.76 -10.59 -25.37
C THR A 73 -8.20 -10.81 -25.82
N MET A 74 -8.41 -11.18 -27.09
CA MET A 74 -9.73 -11.50 -27.64
C MET A 74 -10.35 -12.74 -26.98
N ALA A 75 -9.55 -13.75 -26.66
CA ALA A 75 -9.99 -14.91 -25.90
C ALA A 75 -10.42 -14.53 -24.47
N ARG A 76 -9.77 -13.55 -23.85
CA ARG A 76 -10.15 -13.03 -22.53
C ARG A 76 -11.47 -12.25 -22.59
N ILE A 77 -11.70 -11.49 -23.66
CA ILE A 77 -12.98 -10.80 -23.91
C ILE A 77 -14.10 -11.82 -24.15
N ARG A 78 -13.88 -12.81 -25.03
CA ARG A 78 -14.86 -13.88 -25.31
C ARG A 78 -15.27 -14.62 -24.04
N ARG A 79 -14.31 -14.99 -23.17
CA ARG A 79 -14.65 -15.60 -21.86
C ARG A 79 -15.52 -14.69 -21.00
N ALA A 80 -15.27 -13.38 -20.99
CA ALA A 80 -16.09 -12.44 -20.22
C ALA A 80 -17.50 -12.26 -20.81
N GLU A 81 -17.65 -12.41 -22.12
CA GLU A 81 -18.94 -12.40 -22.83
C GLU A 81 -19.70 -13.71 -22.67
N ASP A 82 -19.01 -14.86 -22.75
CA ASP A 82 -19.56 -16.18 -22.48
C ASP A 82 -20.05 -16.26 -21.02
N ASP A 83 -19.23 -15.81 -20.05
CA ASP A 83 -19.65 -15.70 -18.63
C ASP A 83 -20.85 -14.75 -18.44
N ARG A 84 -21.04 -13.78 -19.33
CA ARG A 84 -22.19 -12.87 -19.30
C ARG A 84 -23.42 -13.52 -19.93
N SER A 85 -23.25 -14.27 -21.02
CA SER A 85 -24.29 -15.03 -21.70
C SER A 85 -24.79 -16.20 -20.85
N ASP A 86 -23.89 -16.94 -20.20
CA ASP A 86 -24.20 -18.05 -19.30
C ASP A 86 -24.94 -17.58 -18.04
N ARG A 87 -24.68 -16.34 -17.58
CA ARG A 87 -25.48 -15.70 -16.52
C ARG A 87 -26.88 -15.28 -16.98
N MET A 88 -27.11 -15.19 -18.29
CA MET A 88 -28.41 -14.83 -18.88
C MET A 88 -29.22 -16.06 -19.32
N SER A 89 -28.61 -17.24 -19.41
CA SER A 89 -29.25 -18.48 -19.83
C SER A 89 -29.33 -19.49 -18.68
N LEU A 90 -30.40 -19.42 -17.89
CA LEU A 90 -30.82 -20.52 -17.05
C LEU A 90 -32.09 -21.13 -17.66
N ASP A 91 -31.93 -22.01 -18.65
CA ASP A 91 -33.04 -22.89 -19.01
C ASP A 91 -32.61 -24.30 -19.45
N ASN A 92 -33.26 -25.27 -18.77
CA ASN A 92 -33.46 -26.68 -19.05
C ASN A 92 -32.30 -27.57 -19.54
N GLN A 93 -31.61 -28.22 -18.59
CA GLN A 93 -30.94 -29.49 -18.87
C GLN A 93 -31.95 -30.64 -18.94
N SER A 94 -31.94 -31.36 -20.08
CA SER A 94 -32.21 -32.80 -20.07
C SER A 94 -31.15 -33.53 -20.90
N VAL A 95 -30.25 -34.26 -20.22
CA VAL A 95 -29.31 -35.17 -20.87
C VAL A 95 -29.70 -36.59 -20.50
N MET A 96 -30.19 -37.31 -21.50
CA MET A 96 -30.49 -38.75 -21.43
C MET A 96 -29.19 -39.55 -21.59
N LEU A 97 -28.95 -40.46 -20.64
CA LEU A 97 -27.81 -41.38 -20.56
C LEU A 97 -27.88 -42.54 -21.56
N GLY A 98 -26.70 -43.05 -21.97
CA GLY A 98 -26.57 -44.48 -22.25
C GLY A 98 -25.24 -44.91 -22.91
N ARG A 99 -24.43 -45.71 -22.19
CA ARG A 99 -23.44 -46.69 -22.72
C ARG A 99 -21.95 -46.26 -22.89
N GLY A 100 -21.30 -45.71 -21.85
CA GLY A 100 -19.83 -45.44 -21.86
C GLY A 100 -19.09 -45.42 -20.51
N LEU A 101 -19.65 -46.00 -19.44
CA LEU A 101 -19.27 -45.69 -18.05
C LEU A 101 -17.89 -46.21 -17.57
N ARG A 102 -17.21 -47.14 -18.24
CA ARG A 102 -15.96 -47.73 -17.68
C ARG A 102 -14.67 -47.06 -18.17
N PHE A 103 -14.67 -46.43 -19.34
CA PHE A 103 -13.56 -45.56 -19.78
C PHE A 103 -13.70 -44.14 -19.21
N ARG A 104 -14.93 -43.68 -18.98
CA ARG A 104 -15.20 -42.34 -18.47
C ARG A 104 -14.82 -42.09 -17.01
N ILE A 105 -14.74 -43.10 -16.14
CA ILE A 105 -14.36 -42.86 -14.72
C ILE A 105 -12.87 -42.56 -14.59
N ALA A 106 -12.02 -43.27 -15.34
CA ALA A 106 -10.58 -43.01 -15.36
C ALA A 106 -10.27 -41.66 -16.04
N GLU A 107 -10.93 -41.36 -17.15
CA GLU A 107 -10.83 -40.05 -17.82
C GLU A 107 -11.41 -38.92 -16.97
N ALA A 108 -12.53 -39.12 -16.27
CA ALA A 108 -13.09 -38.13 -15.35
C ALA A 108 -12.17 -37.87 -14.15
N LEU A 109 -11.47 -38.89 -13.65
CA LEU A 109 -10.50 -38.71 -12.57
C LEU A 109 -9.28 -37.92 -13.04
N ALA A 110 -8.76 -38.21 -14.24
CA ALA A 110 -7.64 -37.49 -14.83
C ALA A 110 -8.02 -36.03 -15.16
N VAL A 111 -9.19 -35.81 -15.76
CA VAL A 111 -9.74 -34.48 -16.04
C VAL A 111 -10.01 -33.71 -14.75
N ALA A 112 -10.55 -34.35 -13.71
CA ALA A 112 -10.75 -33.74 -12.40
C ALA A 112 -9.41 -33.40 -11.73
N ALA A 113 -8.38 -34.24 -11.86
CA ALA A 113 -7.06 -33.96 -11.32
C ALA A 113 -6.37 -32.78 -12.04
N VAL A 114 -6.48 -32.70 -13.37
CA VAL A 114 -5.96 -31.57 -14.16
C VAL A 114 -6.75 -30.29 -13.88
N LEU A 115 -8.07 -30.37 -13.76
CA LEU A 115 -8.90 -29.23 -13.33
C LEU A 115 -8.59 -28.81 -11.90
N ALA A 116 -8.35 -29.73 -10.97
CA ALA A 116 -7.95 -29.43 -9.60
C ALA A 116 -6.56 -28.78 -9.55
N MET A 117 -5.59 -29.26 -10.34
CA MET A 117 -4.27 -28.64 -10.44
C MET A 117 -4.33 -27.26 -11.12
N ALA A 118 -5.15 -27.09 -12.15
CA ALA A 118 -5.34 -25.80 -12.83
C ALA A 118 -6.05 -24.76 -11.94
N THR A 119 -7.11 -25.17 -11.23
CA THR A 119 -7.80 -24.31 -10.25
C THR A 119 -6.88 -23.95 -9.07
N ALA A 120 -6.04 -24.87 -8.59
CA ALA A 120 -5.05 -24.59 -7.54
C ALA A 120 -3.98 -23.59 -8.00
N ALA A 121 -3.48 -23.69 -9.23
CA ALA A 121 -2.52 -22.75 -9.79
C ALA A 121 -3.12 -21.34 -9.98
N ILE A 122 -4.37 -21.24 -10.44
CA ILE A 122 -5.08 -19.96 -10.62
C ILE A 122 -5.33 -19.27 -9.27
N TRP A 123 -5.62 -20.03 -8.21
CA TRP A 123 -5.85 -19.48 -6.87
C TRP A 123 -4.56 -18.94 -6.21
N SER A 124 -3.42 -19.60 -6.44
CA SER A 124 -2.11 -19.20 -5.89
C SER A 124 -1.60 -17.88 -6.48
N PHE A 125 -1.76 -17.67 -7.79
CA PHE A 125 -1.40 -16.40 -8.44
C PHE A 125 -2.44 -15.30 -8.20
N GLY A 126 -3.72 -15.64 -8.15
CA GLY A 126 -4.81 -14.66 -7.95
C GLY A 126 -4.84 -14.03 -6.56
N THR A 127 -4.28 -14.68 -5.54
CA THR A 127 -4.22 -14.15 -4.16
C THR A 127 -2.99 -13.25 -3.94
N THR A 128 -1.85 -13.60 -4.52
CA THR A 128 -0.59 -12.83 -4.39
C THR A 128 -0.59 -11.53 -5.22
N ALA A 129 -1.14 -11.56 -6.43
CA ALA A 129 -1.27 -10.34 -7.25
C ALA A 129 -2.30 -9.35 -6.67
N ARG A 130 -3.34 -9.87 -6.00
CA ARG A 130 -4.40 -9.06 -5.40
C ARG A 130 -3.94 -8.35 -4.13
N SER A 131 -3.14 -9.01 -3.29
CA SER A 131 -2.58 -8.38 -2.08
C SER A 131 -1.64 -7.22 -2.45
N GLY A 132 -0.70 -7.40 -3.39
CA GLY A 132 0.22 -6.33 -3.82
C GLY A 132 -0.49 -5.09 -4.39
N ALA A 133 -1.55 -5.29 -5.16
CA ALA A 133 -2.36 -4.19 -5.68
C ALA A 133 -3.08 -3.39 -4.58
N ASP A 134 -3.51 -4.07 -3.50
CA ASP A 134 -4.18 -3.42 -2.37
C ASP A 134 -3.21 -2.59 -1.53
N PHE A 135 -1.96 -3.04 -1.34
CA PHE A 135 -0.90 -2.25 -0.70
C PHE A 135 -0.63 -0.96 -1.48
N ALA A 136 -0.32 -1.07 -2.78
CA ALA A 136 -0.02 0.09 -3.62
C ALA A 136 -1.17 1.13 -3.64
N ARG A 137 -2.43 0.67 -3.64
CA ARG A 137 -3.61 1.55 -3.54
C ARG A 137 -3.74 2.20 -2.16
N THR A 138 -3.40 1.48 -1.09
CA THR A 138 -3.43 2.02 0.28
C THR A 138 -2.41 3.13 0.43
N HIS A 139 -1.16 2.90 -0.02
CA HIS A 139 -0.12 3.93 -0.04
C HIS A 139 -0.53 5.16 -0.85
N ARG A 140 -1.11 4.96 -2.04
CA ARG A 140 -1.66 6.07 -2.83
C ARG A 140 -2.71 6.84 -2.05
N ASN A 141 -3.67 6.15 -1.43
CA ASN A 141 -4.72 6.80 -0.65
C ASN A 141 -4.14 7.57 0.54
N LEU A 142 -3.15 7.01 1.25
CA LEU A 142 -2.46 7.71 2.34
C LEU A 142 -1.72 8.96 1.85
N GLY A 143 -1.01 8.90 0.72
CA GLY A 143 -0.36 10.06 0.12
C GLY A 143 -1.35 11.15 -0.30
N GLU A 144 -2.49 10.78 -0.87
CA GLU A 144 -3.55 11.73 -1.23
C GLU A 144 -4.22 12.36 0.01
N LEU A 145 -4.36 11.59 1.10
CA LEU A 145 -4.83 12.12 2.38
C LEU A 145 -3.84 13.15 2.95
N HIS A 146 -2.54 12.89 2.85
CA HIS A 146 -1.51 13.85 3.23
C HIS A 146 -1.60 15.12 2.39
N ALA A 147 -1.63 15.00 1.06
CA ALA A 147 -1.72 16.14 0.15
C ALA A 147 -2.99 16.99 0.43
N GLY A 148 -4.13 16.34 0.69
CA GLY A 148 -5.35 17.04 1.06
C GLY A 148 -5.25 17.76 2.40
N MET A 149 -4.58 17.16 3.39
CA MET A 149 -4.34 17.78 4.69
C MET A 149 -3.39 18.99 4.58
N SER A 150 -2.31 18.88 3.81
CA SER A 150 -1.41 20.02 3.53
C SER A 150 -2.14 21.14 2.81
N GLY A 151 -2.92 20.83 1.77
CA GLY A 151 -3.73 21.82 1.05
C GLY A 151 -4.77 22.51 1.94
N PHE A 152 -5.36 21.77 2.89
CA PHE A 152 -6.24 22.36 3.90
C PHE A 152 -5.47 23.31 4.81
N GLN A 153 -4.30 22.91 5.32
CA GLN A 153 -3.49 23.74 6.22
C GLN A 153 -3.03 25.02 5.53
N ASP A 154 -2.52 24.93 4.30
CA ASP A 154 -2.07 26.08 3.51
C ASP A 154 -3.22 27.08 3.26
N ALA A 155 -4.44 26.59 3.06
CA ALA A 155 -5.61 27.42 2.81
C ALA A 155 -6.27 27.99 4.08
N ASN A 156 -5.91 27.48 5.27
CA ASN A 156 -6.52 27.88 6.55
C ASN A 156 -5.45 28.39 7.55
N ASP A 157 -4.43 29.13 7.08
CA ASP A 157 -3.39 29.74 7.92
C ASP A 157 -2.66 28.76 8.87
N GLY A 158 -2.48 27.52 8.42
CA GLY A 158 -1.86 26.44 9.21
C GLY A 158 -2.81 25.76 10.19
N ASP A 159 -4.12 26.05 10.14
CA ASP A 159 -5.13 25.34 10.94
C ASP A 159 -5.15 23.86 10.59
N ARG A 160 -5.32 23.02 11.62
CA ARG A 160 -5.33 21.57 11.47
C ARG A 160 -6.77 21.09 11.42
N PRO A 161 -7.11 20.12 10.56
CA PRO A 161 -8.46 19.59 10.51
C PRO A 161 -8.68 18.68 11.72
N LEU A 162 -9.00 19.27 12.87
CA LEU A 162 -9.24 18.57 14.13
C LEU A 162 -10.71 18.65 14.54
N THR A 163 -11.21 17.62 15.20
CA THR A 163 -12.53 17.56 15.85
C THR A 163 -12.41 16.94 17.23
N ASP A 164 -13.34 17.26 18.14
CA ASP A 164 -13.36 16.62 19.45
C ASP A 164 -13.64 15.12 19.33
N ALA A 165 -12.84 14.30 20.00
CA ALA A 165 -13.05 12.87 20.04
C ALA A 165 -14.29 12.52 20.88
N SER A 166 -14.85 11.33 20.64
CA SER A 166 -16.00 10.88 21.43
C SER A 166 -15.66 10.73 22.92
N ARG A 167 -16.66 10.93 23.80
CA ARG A 167 -16.50 10.69 25.25
C ARG A 167 -15.96 9.28 25.56
N ALA A 168 -16.31 8.29 24.75
CA ALA A 168 -15.83 6.92 24.92
C ALA A 168 -14.32 6.80 24.67
N VAL A 169 -13.80 7.52 23.67
CA VAL A 169 -12.35 7.67 23.45
C VAL A 169 -11.72 8.46 24.58
N GLY A 170 -12.31 9.58 25.02
CA GLY A 170 -11.78 10.38 26.15
C GLY A 170 -11.61 9.59 27.46
N LYS A 171 -12.47 8.59 27.74
CA LYS A 171 -12.29 7.67 28.87
C LYS A 171 -10.99 6.86 28.79
N LEU A 172 -10.56 6.49 27.58
CA LEU A 172 -9.31 5.77 27.38
C LEU A 172 -8.09 6.64 27.66
N PHE A 173 -8.23 7.96 27.49
CA PHE A 173 -7.23 8.97 27.83
C PHE A 173 -7.35 9.47 29.29
N GLY A 174 -7.83 8.63 30.20
CA GLY A 174 -7.99 9.00 31.61
C GLY A 174 -9.08 10.06 31.88
N GLY A 175 -10.06 10.20 30.99
CA GLY A 175 -11.14 11.18 31.11
C GLY A 175 -10.80 12.58 30.60
N ARG A 176 -9.73 12.72 29.81
CA ARG A 176 -9.37 13.96 29.09
C ARG A 176 -10.29 14.16 27.88
N ASP A 177 -10.23 15.36 27.30
CA ASP A 177 -10.90 15.75 26.05
C ASP A 177 -9.88 15.76 24.89
N PRO A 178 -9.58 14.61 24.26
CA PRO A 178 -8.66 14.58 23.13
C PRO A 178 -9.34 14.99 21.83
N GLN A 179 -8.53 15.37 20.85
CA GLN A 179 -8.95 15.74 19.50
C GLN A 179 -8.49 14.69 18.48
N LEU A 180 -9.31 14.44 17.47
CA LEU A 180 -9.06 13.54 16.36
C LEU A 180 -8.79 14.34 15.08
N LEU A 181 -7.90 13.84 14.23
CA LEU A 181 -7.80 14.32 12.84
C LEU A 181 -9.09 13.99 12.05
N ASP A 182 -9.76 15.03 11.56
CA ASP A 182 -11.02 14.99 10.81
C ASP A 182 -10.75 15.08 9.30
N MET A 183 -10.42 13.95 8.70
CA MET A 183 -10.24 13.86 7.24
C MET A 183 -11.56 13.94 6.47
N GLN A 184 -12.71 13.78 7.13
CA GLN A 184 -14.00 13.98 6.49
C GLN A 184 -14.21 15.46 6.20
N ARG A 185 -13.89 16.35 7.15
CA ARG A 185 -13.87 17.81 6.93
C ARG A 185 -12.96 18.22 5.77
N VAL A 186 -11.76 17.62 5.66
CA VAL A 186 -10.84 17.87 4.54
C VAL A 186 -11.49 17.51 3.20
N ALA A 187 -12.18 16.36 3.13
CA ALA A 187 -12.85 15.93 1.92
C ALA A 187 -14.11 16.76 1.59
N ASP A 188 -14.90 17.11 2.60
CA ASP A 188 -16.12 17.91 2.43
C ASP A 188 -15.82 19.33 1.94
N GLN A 189 -14.66 19.87 2.30
CA GLN A 189 -14.16 21.15 1.79
C GLN A 189 -13.45 21.05 0.43
N GLY A 190 -13.39 19.85 -0.17
CA GLY A 190 -12.88 19.66 -1.52
C GLY A 190 -11.37 19.49 -1.65
N TYR A 191 -10.62 19.44 -0.55
CA TYR A 191 -9.17 19.23 -0.57
C TYR A 191 -8.78 17.77 -0.82
N CYS A 192 -9.70 16.83 -0.62
CA CYS A 192 -9.48 15.41 -0.87
C CYS A 192 -10.73 14.74 -1.43
N LYS A 193 -10.56 13.75 -2.31
CA LYS A 193 -11.71 12.96 -2.81
C LYS A 193 -12.17 11.97 -1.74
N PRO A 194 -13.48 11.82 -1.48
CA PRO A 194 -13.99 10.86 -0.49
C PRO A 194 -13.59 9.39 -0.74
N THR A 195 -13.21 9.06 -1.99
CA THR A 195 -12.69 7.74 -2.35
C THR A 195 -11.37 7.41 -1.66
N PHE A 196 -10.54 8.40 -1.35
CA PHE A 196 -9.23 8.20 -0.71
C PHE A 196 -9.36 7.97 0.80
N LEU A 197 -10.50 8.33 1.39
CA LEU A 197 -10.80 8.00 2.79
C LEU A 197 -11.11 6.50 3.00
N ARG A 198 -11.12 5.69 1.93
CA ARG A 198 -11.36 4.24 2.01
C ARG A 198 -10.02 3.51 2.04
N ASN A 199 -9.88 2.53 2.93
CA ASN A 199 -8.72 1.63 2.91
C ASN A 199 -9.08 0.39 2.09
N PRO A 200 -8.44 0.16 0.91
CA PRO A 200 -8.67 -1.02 0.08
C PRO A 200 -8.39 -2.34 0.80
N ARG A 201 -7.46 -2.34 1.77
CA ARG A 201 -7.12 -3.52 2.59
C ARG A 201 -8.17 -3.82 3.66
N ARG A 202 -9.07 -2.86 3.97
CA ARG A 202 -10.05 -2.90 5.07
C ARG A 202 -11.41 -2.32 4.67
N PRO A 203 -12.17 -2.96 3.76
CA PRO A 203 -13.52 -2.52 3.45
C PRO A 203 -14.44 -2.75 4.65
N SER A 204 -14.86 -1.67 5.32
CA SER A 204 -15.95 -1.69 6.32
C SER A 204 -17.28 -1.29 5.66
N ALA A 205 -18.39 -1.83 6.20
CA ALA A 205 -19.71 -1.33 5.87
C ALA A 205 -19.89 0.05 6.50
N GLY A 206 -19.80 1.10 5.67
CA GLY A 206 -20.19 2.45 6.06
C GLY A 206 -19.11 3.25 6.80
N HIS A 207 -18.00 3.54 6.13
CA HIS A 207 -17.00 4.58 6.44
C HIS A 207 -15.67 4.09 7.06
N HIS A 208 -14.61 4.61 6.43
CA HIS A 208 -13.18 4.66 6.74
C HIS A 208 -12.52 3.38 7.30
N GLY A 209 -11.76 2.71 6.42
CA GLY A 209 -10.89 1.60 6.82
C GLY A 209 -9.52 2.06 7.35
N PHE A 210 -9.41 3.35 7.66
CA PHE A 210 -8.27 3.96 8.30
C PHE A 210 -8.65 4.40 9.72
N SER A 211 -7.64 4.57 10.55
CA SER A 211 -7.76 5.18 11.87
C SER A 211 -6.81 6.38 11.94
N TYR A 212 -7.19 7.39 12.70
CA TYR A 212 -6.59 8.71 12.69
C TYR A 212 -6.05 9.08 14.06
N ALA A 213 -4.94 9.81 14.08
CA ALA A 213 -4.29 10.25 15.32
C ALA A 213 -5.26 11.00 16.22
N THR A 214 -5.35 10.51 17.45
CA THR A 214 -6.01 11.16 18.57
C THR A 214 -4.93 11.80 19.43
N LEU A 215 -5.03 13.10 19.68
CA LEU A 215 -4.05 13.88 20.40
C LEU A 215 -4.68 14.52 21.63
N SER A 216 -3.97 14.55 22.75
CA SER A 216 -4.36 15.35 23.90
C SER A 216 -4.20 16.84 23.58
N HIS A 217 -5.14 17.69 24.02
CA HIS A 217 -5.05 19.14 23.85
C HIS A 217 -3.73 19.77 24.36
N ALA A 218 -3.08 19.13 25.33
CA ALA A 218 -1.80 19.58 25.91
C ALA A 218 -0.56 19.09 25.12
N GLN A 219 -0.73 18.21 24.14
CA GLN A 219 0.31 17.63 23.31
C GLN A 219 -0.02 17.90 21.85
N THR A 220 0.25 19.13 21.39
CA THR A 220 0.32 19.42 19.95
C THR A 220 1.72 19.06 19.46
N PRO A 221 1.93 17.93 18.77
CA PRO A 221 3.21 17.69 18.13
C PRO A 221 3.46 18.82 17.12
N HIS A 222 4.66 19.41 17.20
CA HIS A 222 5.19 20.20 16.09
C HIS A 222 5.47 19.21 14.95
N LEU A 223 4.66 19.28 13.89
CA LEU A 223 4.66 18.34 12.78
C LEU A 223 5.97 18.37 11.96
N ASP A 224 6.86 19.32 12.27
CA ASP A 224 8.01 19.67 11.46
C ASP A 224 9.30 18.92 11.87
N HIS A 225 9.34 18.27 13.04
CA HIS A 225 10.59 17.73 13.61
C HIS A 225 10.50 16.30 14.18
N ALA A 226 9.31 15.69 14.25
CA ALA A 226 9.14 14.32 14.72
C ALA A 226 8.35 13.52 13.69
N LYS A 227 8.84 12.32 13.34
CA LYS A 227 8.11 11.37 12.50
C LYS A 227 6.96 10.78 13.32
N VAL A 228 5.84 11.47 13.31
CA VAL A 228 4.65 11.11 14.06
C VAL A 228 3.65 10.42 13.13
N ILE A 229 3.10 9.28 13.55
CA ILE A 229 2.09 8.58 12.76
C ILE A 229 0.75 9.33 12.90
N LEU A 230 0.19 9.76 11.76
CA LEU A 230 -1.06 10.50 11.70
C LEU A 230 -2.26 9.66 11.28
N ILE A 231 -2.03 8.71 10.37
CA ILE A 231 -3.08 7.84 9.84
C ILE A 231 -2.51 6.43 9.72
N GLY A 232 -3.29 5.42 10.07
CA GLY A 232 -2.93 4.04 9.86
C GLY A 232 -4.12 3.18 9.45
N ASP A 233 -3.88 1.89 9.29
CA ASP A 233 -4.92 0.88 9.05
C ASP A 233 -6.08 0.97 10.08
N ARG A 234 -7.16 0.20 9.90
CA ARG A 234 -8.22 0.21 10.92
C ARG A 234 -7.74 -0.43 12.23
N ASN A 235 -7.94 0.24 13.36
CA ASN A 235 -7.64 -0.27 14.68
C ASN A 235 -8.47 -1.52 15.00
N PRO A 236 -7.88 -2.72 15.10
CA PRO A 236 -8.63 -3.94 15.42
C PRO A 236 -9.25 -3.93 16.81
N VAL A 237 -8.61 -3.27 17.78
CA VAL A 237 -8.95 -3.38 19.19
C VAL A 237 -9.87 -2.28 19.69
N LEU A 238 -10.00 -1.17 18.94
CA LEU A 238 -10.77 0.00 19.39
C LEU A 238 -12.17 -0.38 19.86
N THR A 239 -12.91 -1.18 19.10
CA THR A 239 -14.29 -1.55 19.50
C THR A 239 -14.32 -2.29 20.83
N GLY A 240 -13.34 -3.17 21.08
CA GLY A 240 -13.22 -3.89 22.36
C GLY A 240 -12.80 -2.97 23.52
N LEU A 241 -11.85 -2.05 23.26
CA LEU A 241 -11.41 -1.08 24.27
C LEU A 241 -12.54 -0.11 24.66
N LEU A 242 -13.34 0.36 23.71
CA LEU A 242 -14.47 1.27 23.98
C LEU A 242 -15.54 0.65 24.90
N VAL A 243 -15.67 -0.67 24.90
CA VAL A 243 -16.59 -1.40 25.80
C VAL A 243 -15.90 -1.88 27.08
N GLY A 244 -14.65 -1.46 27.34
CA GLY A 244 -13.92 -1.72 28.58
C GLY A 244 -13.18 -3.05 28.64
N LYS A 245 -12.94 -3.72 27.50
CA LYS A 245 -12.07 -4.91 27.47
C LYS A 245 -10.61 -4.47 27.61
N THR A 246 -9.77 -5.36 28.16
CA THR A 246 -8.31 -5.17 28.08
C THR A 246 -7.84 -5.31 26.64
N TYR A 247 -6.64 -4.80 26.35
CA TYR A 247 -6.05 -4.89 25.01
C TYR A 247 -5.97 -6.34 24.53
N GLU A 248 -5.52 -7.28 25.36
CA GLU A 248 -5.37 -8.69 25.00
C GLU A 248 -6.71 -9.32 24.61
N VAL A 249 -7.76 -9.04 25.38
CA VAL A 249 -9.10 -9.58 25.13
C VAL A 249 -9.72 -8.92 23.88
N ALA A 250 -9.60 -7.60 23.74
CA ALA A 250 -10.06 -6.87 22.56
C ALA A 250 -9.36 -7.37 21.28
N MET A 251 -8.09 -7.73 21.41
CA MET A 251 -7.27 -8.22 20.33
C MET A 251 -7.67 -9.64 19.90
N GLN A 252 -7.89 -10.55 20.85
CA GLN A 252 -8.35 -11.92 20.57
C GLN A 252 -9.76 -11.95 19.95
N ASP A 253 -10.65 -11.07 20.42
CA ASP A 253 -12.03 -11.00 19.94
C ASP A 253 -12.18 -10.32 18.58
N SER A 254 -11.12 -9.66 18.09
CA SER A 254 -11.21 -8.88 16.87
C SER A 254 -11.27 -9.81 15.65
N PRO A 255 -12.36 -9.79 14.85
CA PRO A 255 -12.53 -10.67 13.68
C PRO A 255 -11.48 -10.40 12.59
N ILE A 256 -10.79 -9.28 12.70
CA ILE A 256 -9.79 -8.81 11.76
C ILE A 256 -8.35 -9.04 12.27
N HIS A 257 -8.16 -9.50 13.52
CA HIS A 257 -6.89 -9.73 14.21
C HIS A 257 -5.85 -10.50 13.37
N ALA A 258 -6.21 -11.72 12.93
CA ALA A 258 -5.29 -12.63 12.23
C ALA A 258 -4.82 -12.13 10.85
N ARG A 259 -5.50 -11.14 10.26
CA ARG A 259 -5.17 -10.53 8.96
C ARG A 259 -4.49 -9.16 9.07
N LEU A 260 -4.45 -8.58 10.27
CA LEU A 260 -4.14 -7.16 10.49
C LEU A 260 -2.71 -6.88 10.92
N ILE A 261 -2.14 -7.75 11.74
CA ILE A 261 -1.01 -7.35 12.60
C ILE A 261 0.34 -7.45 11.90
N LYS A 262 0.45 -8.29 10.87
CA LYS A 262 1.79 -8.53 10.31
C LYS A 262 2.43 -7.25 9.78
N ARG A 263 1.68 -6.40 9.07
CA ARG A 263 2.22 -5.18 8.44
C ARG A 263 1.18 -4.07 8.21
N PRO A 264 0.86 -3.22 9.19
CA PRO A 264 -0.05 -2.09 8.98
C PRO A 264 0.59 -1.01 8.10
N SER A 265 -0.17 -0.44 7.16
CA SER A 265 0.27 0.77 6.45
C SER A 265 0.03 2.00 7.33
N VAL A 266 1.00 2.90 7.39
CA VAL A 266 0.92 4.15 8.14
C VAL A 266 1.33 5.35 7.27
N LEU A 267 0.81 6.52 7.63
CA LEU A 267 1.21 7.83 7.13
C LEU A 267 1.81 8.63 8.27
N PHE A 268 3.01 9.14 8.05
CA PHE A 268 3.72 10.02 8.96
C PHE A 268 3.43 11.50 8.68
N SER A 269 3.74 12.36 9.65
CA SER A 269 3.59 13.81 9.58
C SER A 269 4.43 14.49 8.50
N ASP A 270 5.50 13.85 8.03
CA ASP A 270 6.34 14.32 6.92
C ASP A 270 5.81 13.88 5.53
N GLY A 271 4.65 13.21 5.49
CA GLY A 271 4.05 12.67 4.28
C GLY A 271 4.60 11.31 3.85
N HIS A 272 5.57 10.77 4.57
CA HIS A 272 6.07 9.43 4.31
C HIS A 272 5.00 8.38 4.64
N THR A 273 4.92 7.34 3.80
CA THR A 273 4.07 6.18 4.04
C THR A 273 4.91 4.91 4.12
N GLU A 274 4.63 4.05 5.09
CA GLU A 274 5.39 2.81 5.32
C GLU A 274 4.46 1.65 5.72
N ASP A 275 4.83 0.43 5.33
CA ASP A 275 4.26 -0.81 5.88
C ASP A 275 5.18 -1.32 7.00
N LEU A 276 4.76 -1.11 8.25
CA LEU A 276 5.55 -1.47 9.42
C LEU A 276 5.69 -2.99 9.56
N ASP A 277 6.69 -3.43 10.32
CA ASP A 277 6.94 -4.85 10.57
C ASP A 277 6.11 -5.40 11.73
N ASP A 278 5.64 -4.53 12.63
CA ASP A 278 4.74 -4.85 13.74
C ASP A 278 3.77 -3.69 13.97
N ALA A 279 2.59 -4.03 14.48
CA ALA A 279 1.59 -3.10 14.99
C ALA A 279 1.99 -2.52 16.36
N ALA A 280 2.88 -3.19 17.11
CA ALA A 280 3.46 -2.69 18.36
C ALA A 280 4.81 -2.03 18.07
N CYS A 281 4.84 -0.71 17.85
CA CYS A 281 6.10 0.04 17.75
C CYS A 281 6.47 0.67 19.10
N GLU A 282 7.77 0.72 19.43
CA GLU A 282 8.31 1.53 20.52
C GLU A 282 8.42 3.00 20.06
N GLY A 283 7.84 3.91 20.84
CA GLY A 283 7.60 5.31 20.44
C GLY A 283 6.20 5.50 19.85
N ASP A 284 5.54 6.62 20.22
CA ASP A 284 4.22 7.08 19.78
C ASP A 284 3.29 5.99 19.23
N CYS A 285 2.94 5.07 20.14
CA CYS A 285 2.49 3.72 19.86
C CYS A 285 1.17 3.65 19.07
N ILE A 286 1.14 2.80 18.05
CA ILE A 286 0.12 2.83 16.98
C ILE A 286 -1.27 2.34 17.42
N TRP A 287 -1.35 1.46 18.43
CA TRP A 287 -2.64 0.89 18.92
C TRP A 287 -2.76 0.74 20.44
N ALA A 288 -1.74 1.11 21.21
CA ALA A 288 -1.67 0.79 22.63
C ALA A 288 -2.28 1.90 23.51
N ILE A 289 -3.11 1.51 24.48
CA ILE A 289 -3.54 2.33 25.61
C ILE A 289 -3.21 1.57 26.89
N ASP A 290 -1.92 1.52 27.22
CA ASP A 290 -1.49 1.26 28.60
C ASP A 290 -0.07 1.80 28.82
N PRO A 291 0.06 3.07 29.25
CA PRO A 291 1.33 3.57 29.74
C PRO A 291 1.47 3.17 31.22
N SER A 292 2.27 2.12 31.46
CA SER A 292 2.92 1.92 32.77
C SER A 292 3.46 3.27 33.31
N PRO A 293 3.43 3.52 34.63
CA PRO A 293 3.53 4.87 35.20
C PRO A 293 4.94 5.46 35.03
N GLY A 294 5.15 6.14 33.91
CA GLY A 294 6.33 6.89 33.54
C GLY A 294 5.92 8.02 32.58
N PRO A 295 6.75 9.05 32.36
CA PRO A 295 6.32 10.33 31.78
C PRO A 295 5.60 10.08 30.46
N ALA A 296 4.37 10.62 30.37
CA ALA A 296 3.35 10.23 29.41
C ALA A 296 3.93 10.11 27.99
N PRO A 297 4.02 8.90 27.41
CA PRO A 297 4.28 8.77 25.98
C PRO A 297 3.19 9.59 25.27
N ILE A 298 3.51 10.20 24.13
CA ILE A 298 2.49 10.87 23.33
C ILE A 298 1.49 9.77 22.96
N GLU A 299 0.29 9.84 23.55
CA GLU A 299 -0.74 8.80 23.45
C GLU A 299 -1.39 8.93 22.07
N ILE A 300 -0.71 8.53 21.00
CA ILE A 300 -1.29 8.58 19.66
C ILE A 300 -2.14 7.35 19.46
N PHE A 301 -3.38 7.46 19.90
CA PHE A 301 -4.35 6.43 19.62
C PHE A 301 -4.99 6.67 18.26
N LEU A 302 -4.85 5.71 17.35
CA LEU A 302 -5.54 5.79 16.08
C LEU A 302 -7.01 5.35 16.27
N ALA A 303 -7.94 6.31 16.20
CA ALA A 303 -9.40 6.12 16.31
C ALA A 303 -10.12 6.34 14.98
N HIS A 304 -11.32 5.77 14.82
CA HIS A 304 -12.16 5.89 13.62
C HIS A 304 -13.62 6.15 13.98
#